data_AF-A0A8J5QRL8-F1
#
_entry.id   AF-A0A8J5QRL8-F1
#
_cell.length_a   1.000
_cell.length_b   1.000
_cell.length_c   1.000
_cell.angle_alpha   90.00
_cell.angle_beta   90.00
_cell.angle_gamma   90.00
#
_symmetry.space_group_name_H-M   'P 1'
#
loop_
_entity.id
_entity.type
_entity.pdbx_description
1 polymer ?
#
loop_
_entity_poly.entity_id
_entity_poly.type
_entity_poly.pdbx_seq_one_letter_code
_entity_poly.pdbx_strand_id
1 'polypeptide(L)'
;MLRTTTTGTMKTTTSIMMKRSIPSHYNQLLATPIAKSILSTTNYNNNTTQTTITRQFSASTRQYSATTMFQGARNFFLSFNNNNQVATEEYSPAEHNPYMTYPLLTREQLKSISSNDKFKFEFGFASFGYHSTSGLPSVNSLSDLTDPTDLNSLLPRRRPVGSPQDTLSIKAGDDTMLVSPTVLAVADGVSGWESDEKHTSSGIWSRAMLETFSRLMTEYKLKHSPYHLKQRDIHQILDDSYLHTSHLMDLQHLSGSSTLVLGMLSGDLLMMVSIGDSKIYIIRNGELIKTNPTQMMSELCPQQIGTQTLKVLPSEIAWVDSIKLQQDDIIVMCSDGISDNLFESELIKYLNEFLNNKKNYNMKRIAGSLLIKAKEVAFDDYSYTPYNEMVNNLPIEKFGKHNEVGGKVDDMSIVVAKVVAK
;
A
#
# COMPACT_ATOMS: atom_id res chain seq x y z
N MET A 1 10.09 73.04 -22.83
CA MET A 1 10.28 74.05 -23.88
C MET A 1 10.72 73.32 -25.15
N LEU A 2 9.93 73.46 -26.24
CA LEU A 2 10.26 73.20 -27.68
C LEU A 2 10.79 71.78 -28.04
N ARG A 3 10.05 70.85 -28.69
CA ARG A 3 9.40 70.80 -30.02
C ARG A 3 10.30 71.22 -31.21
N THR A 4 10.61 70.24 -32.08
CA THR A 4 10.53 70.21 -33.59
C THR A 4 11.27 68.93 -34.08
N THR A 5 10.70 67.85 -34.62
CA THR A 5 9.99 67.56 -35.90
C THR A 5 10.71 67.98 -37.19
N THR A 6 11.13 66.99 -38.02
CA THR A 6 10.83 66.84 -39.49
C THR A 6 11.48 65.56 -40.07
N THR A 7 10.69 64.53 -40.46
CA THR A 7 10.31 64.09 -41.84
C THR A 7 11.37 63.27 -42.59
N GLY A 8 11.18 61.97 -42.85
CA GLY A 8 10.57 61.36 -44.07
C GLY A 8 11.69 60.56 -44.80
N THR A 9 11.57 59.34 -45.34
CA THR A 9 10.55 58.67 -46.16
C THR A 9 10.83 57.16 -46.28
N MET A 10 9.80 56.39 -46.59
CA MET A 10 9.71 54.93 -46.76
C MET A 10 10.68 54.29 -47.77
N LYS A 11 11.09 53.04 -47.51
CA LYS A 11 11.18 51.97 -48.53
C LYS A 11 10.79 50.61 -47.92
N THR A 12 9.83 49.97 -48.59
CA THR A 12 9.29 48.63 -48.37
C THR A 12 10.18 47.59 -49.04
N THR A 13 10.57 46.52 -48.34
CA THR A 13 10.95 45.25 -48.98
C THR A 13 10.58 44.05 -48.11
N THR A 14 9.94 43.09 -48.76
CA THR A 14 9.26 41.89 -48.25
C THR A 14 10.21 40.70 -48.08
N SER A 15 9.89 39.83 -47.10
CA SER A 15 10.19 38.40 -46.96
C SER A 15 11.64 37.88 -46.97
N ILE A 16 11.99 37.07 -45.96
CA ILE A 16 12.09 35.59 -46.04
C ILE A 16 12.32 35.07 -44.61
N MET A 17 11.35 34.32 -44.08
CA MET A 17 11.44 33.61 -42.80
C MET A 17 11.98 32.19 -43.10
N MET A 18 13.24 31.91 -42.72
CA MET A 18 13.79 30.56 -42.74
C MET A 18 13.30 29.79 -41.52
N LYS A 19 12.36 28.87 -41.74
CA LYS A 19 12.08 27.74 -40.84
C LYS A 19 13.30 26.83 -40.81
N ARG A 20 13.88 26.59 -39.63
CA ARG A 20 14.76 25.45 -39.38
C ARG A 20 14.02 24.45 -38.50
N SER A 21 13.73 23.31 -39.11
CA SER A 21 13.22 22.09 -38.53
C SER A 21 14.28 21.38 -37.68
N ILE A 22 13.92 20.94 -36.48
CA ILE A 22 14.66 19.97 -35.67
C ILE A 22 13.74 18.75 -35.51
N PRO A 23 14.21 17.50 -35.73
CA PRO A 23 13.33 16.35 -35.86
C PRO A 23 12.90 15.78 -34.50
N SER A 24 11.60 15.56 -34.33
CA SER A 24 10.98 14.84 -33.22
C SER A 24 10.94 13.34 -33.54
N HIS A 25 11.83 12.55 -32.93
CA HIS A 25 11.68 11.10 -32.82
C HIS A 25 11.33 10.75 -31.38
N TYR A 26 10.04 10.71 -31.07
CA TYR A 26 9.48 9.95 -29.95
C TYR A 26 8.04 9.62 -30.31
N ASN A 27 7.84 8.45 -30.92
CA ASN A 27 6.55 7.82 -31.10
C ASN A 27 6.81 6.32 -31.17
N GLN A 28 6.76 5.64 -30.02
CA GLN A 28 6.29 4.26 -29.90
C GLN A 28 6.39 3.80 -28.45
N LEU A 29 5.35 3.05 -28.04
CA LEU A 29 5.16 2.27 -26.80
C LEU A 29 4.19 2.89 -25.77
N LEU A 30 2.94 3.06 -26.21
CA LEU A 30 1.75 2.93 -25.37
C LEU A 30 0.78 2.01 -26.11
N ALA A 31 0.73 0.74 -25.71
CA ALA A 31 -0.30 -0.20 -26.10
C ALA A 31 -0.37 -1.33 -25.07
N THR A 32 -1.19 -1.16 -24.04
CA THR A 32 -1.78 -2.30 -23.31
C THR A 32 -3.05 -2.73 -24.07
N PRO A 33 -3.31 -4.04 -24.23
CA PRO A 33 -4.38 -4.51 -25.09
C PRO A 33 -5.74 -4.47 -24.37
N ILE A 34 -6.66 -3.67 -24.92
CA ILE A 34 -8.09 -3.76 -24.63
C ILE A 34 -8.59 -5.09 -25.20
N ALA A 35 -9.05 -5.98 -24.31
CA ALA A 35 -9.73 -7.21 -24.68
C ALA A 35 -11.03 -6.89 -25.41
N LYS A 36 -11.03 -7.02 -26.75
CA LYS A 36 -12.24 -6.97 -27.57
C LYS A 36 -12.93 -8.33 -27.56
N SER A 37 -14.05 -8.44 -26.86
CA SER A 37 -15.01 -9.53 -27.06
C SER A 37 -15.69 -9.35 -28.43
N ILE A 38 -15.35 -10.17 -29.40
CA ILE A 38 -16.03 -10.23 -30.69
C ILE A 38 -17.27 -11.13 -30.55
N LEU A 39 -18.45 -10.51 -30.60
CA LEU A 39 -19.71 -11.17 -30.94
C LEU A 39 -19.65 -11.55 -32.43
N SER A 40 -19.47 -12.83 -32.73
CA SER A 40 -19.73 -13.38 -34.07
C SER A 40 -21.08 -14.09 -34.09
N THR A 41 -22.08 -13.42 -34.65
CA THR A 41 -23.33 -14.03 -35.10
C THR A 41 -23.08 -14.86 -36.35
N THR A 42 -23.26 -16.18 -36.26
CA THR A 42 -23.44 -17.05 -37.43
C THR A 42 -24.68 -17.90 -37.25
N ASN A 43 -25.70 -17.59 -38.05
CA ASN A 43 -26.85 -18.44 -38.32
C ASN A 43 -26.40 -19.75 -38.98
N TYR A 44 -26.85 -20.90 -38.48
CA TYR A 44 -27.02 -22.09 -39.30
C TYR A 44 -28.22 -22.91 -38.84
N ASN A 45 -29.10 -23.17 -39.80
CA ASN A 45 -30.33 -23.96 -39.67
C ASN A 45 -30.05 -25.46 -39.53
N ASN A 46 -31.02 -26.10 -38.88
CA ASN A 46 -31.22 -27.52 -38.61
C ASN A 46 -30.89 -28.48 -39.77
N ASN A 47 -30.31 -29.64 -39.43
CA ASN A 47 -30.84 -30.94 -39.84
C ASN A 47 -30.39 -32.07 -38.90
N THR A 48 -31.38 -32.86 -38.49
CA THR A 48 -31.40 -34.08 -37.69
C THR A 48 -30.62 -35.24 -38.29
N THR A 49 -29.88 -35.98 -37.45
CA THR A 49 -29.82 -37.46 -37.49
C THR A 49 -29.51 -38.01 -36.10
N GLN A 50 -30.38 -38.92 -35.65
CA GLN A 50 -30.23 -39.73 -34.43
C GLN A 50 -29.22 -40.84 -34.66
N THR A 51 -28.30 -41.06 -33.71
CA THR A 51 -27.62 -42.33 -33.54
C THR A 51 -27.34 -42.59 -32.06
N THR A 52 -28.16 -43.48 -31.50
CA THR A 52 -28.07 -44.06 -30.17
C THR A 52 -26.84 -44.94 -30.06
N ILE A 53 -25.91 -44.62 -29.14
CA ILE A 53 -24.92 -45.57 -28.63
C ILE A 53 -24.87 -45.46 -27.10
N THR A 54 -25.51 -46.43 -26.47
CA THR A 54 -25.42 -46.79 -25.06
C THR A 54 -23.98 -47.19 -24.73
N ARG A 55 -23.36 -46.57 -23.72
CA ARG A 55 -22.17 -47.14 -23.07
C ARG A 55 -22.39 -47.28 -21.58
N GLN A 56 -22.20 -48.52 -21.16
CA GLN A 56 -22.43 -49.11 -19.86
C GLN A 56 -21.49 -48.54 -18.81
N PHE A 57 -22.03 -48.27 -17.62
CA PHE A 57 -21.26 -48.19 -16.39
C PHE A 57 -20.82 -49.60 -16.01
N SER A 58 -19.54 -49.90 -16.17
CA SER A 58 -18.91 -51.08 -15.58
C SER A 58 -18.12 -50.64 -14.35
N ALA A 59 -18.65 -50.95 -13.17
CA ALA A 59 -17.92 -50.94 -11.92
C ALA A 59 -16.86 -52.04 -11.95
N SER A 60 -15.59 -51.69 -11.74
CA SER A 60 -14.54 -52.66 -11.42
C SER A 60 -13.89 -52.29 -10.10
N THR A 61 -14.24 -53.07 -9.09
CA THR A 61 -13.62 -53.13 -7.77
C THR A 61 -12.19 -53.63 -7.90
N ARG A 62 -11.20 -52.89 -7.38
CA ARG A 62 -9.92 -53.47 -6.94
C ARG A 62 -9.54 -52.91 -5.57
N GLN A 63 -9.29 -53.85 -4.67
CA GLN A 63 -9.01 -53.66 -3.26
C GLN A 63 -7.56 -53.22 -3.00
N TYR A 64 -7.45 -52.37 -1.98
CA TYR A 64 -6.37 -52.05 -1.05
C TYR A 64 -5.00 -52.73 -1.21
N SER A 65 -3.96 -51.89 -1.20
CA SER A 65 -2.82 -52.09 -0.31
C SER A 65 -2.57 -50.81 0.47
N ALA A 66 -2.51 -50.95 1.79
CA ALA A 66 -2.36 -49.90 2.77
C ALA A 66 -0.88 -49.53 2.92
N THR A 67 -0.56 -48.24 3.01
CA THR A 67 0.54 -47.74 3.86
C THR A 67 0.46 -46.21 4.02
N THR A 68 0.02 -45.81 5.21
CA THR A 68 0.54 -44.69 6.03
C THR A 68 0.27 -43.25 5.60
N MET A 69 -0.97 -42.79 5.83
CA MET A 69 -1.19 -41.47 6.45
C MET A 69 -0.92 -41.57 7.97
N PHE A 70 -0.51 -40.45 8.59
CA PHE A 70 -0.08 -40.25 10.00
C PHE A 70 1.42 -40.36 10.28
N GLN A 71 2.16 -39.30 9.93
CA GLN A 71 3.48 -39.02 10.51
C GLN A 71 3.71 -37.52 10.83
N GLY A 72 2.64 -36.78 11.16
CA GLY A 72 2.71 -35.35 11.52
C GLY A 72 2.31 -35.02 12.97
N ALA A 73 2.01 -36.01 13.81
CA ALA A 73 1.45 -35.79 15.14
C ALA A 73 2.11 -36.64 16.25
N ARG A 74 3.43 -36.87 16.17
CA ARG A 74 4.17 -37.63 17.19
C ARG A 74 5.40 -36.96 17.81
N ASN A 75 5.76 -35.74 17.41
CA ASN A 75 6.86 -35.01 18.06
C ASN A 75 6.41 -33.98 19.11
N PHE A 76 5.11 -33.85 19.39
CA PHE A 76 4.62 -32.90 20.40
C PHE A 76 4.52 -33.48 21.82
N PHE A 77 4.70 -34.79 22.01
CA PHE A 77 4.43 -35.46 23.30
C PHE A 77 5.59 -36.30 23.87
N LEU A 78 6.81 -36.19 23.34
CA LEU A 78 7.97 -36.96 23.82
C LEU A 78 9.18 -36.11 24.27
N SER A 79 8.99 -34.81 24.56
CA SER A 79 10.07 -33.96 25.11
C SER A 79 9.84 -33.47 26.55
N PHE A 80 8.84 -34.02 27.26
CA PHE A 80 8.73 -33.88 28.71
C PHE A 80 9.28 -35.14 29.40
N ASN A 81 10.60 -35.19 29.50
CA ASN A 81 11.45 -35.97 30.42
C ASN A 81 12.65 -36.55 29.69
N ASN A 82 13.76 -35.81 29.69
CA ASN A 82 15.00 -36.33 30.26
C ASN A 82 16.04 -35.23 30.44
N ASN A 83 16.81 -35.40 31.51
CA ASN A 83 17.73 -34.46 32.12
C ASN A 83 18.90 -34.02 31.22
N ASN A 84 19.32 -32.76 31.43
CA ASN A 84 20.69 -32.25 31.33
C ASN A 84 21.67 -33.00 30.43
N GLN A 85 21.82 -32.58 29.17
CA GLN A 85 23.13 -32.39 28.53
C GLN A 85 23.02 -31.29 27.46
N VAL A 86 23.81 -30.23 27.64
CA VAL A 86 24.00 -29.15 26.67
C VAL A 86 24.82 -29.71 25.52
N ALA A 87 24.18 -29.95 24.37
CA ALA A 87 24.86 -30.20 23.12
C ALA A 87 24.90 -28.87 22.33
N THR A 88 26.10 -28.30 22.25
CA THR A 88 26.43 -27.20 21.34
C THR A 88 26.44 -27.74 19.91
N GLU A 89 25.33 -27.63 19.20
CA GLU A 89 25.32 -27.77 17.75
C GLU A 89 25.72 -26.43 17.11
N GLU A 90 26.84 -26.45 16.40
CA GLU A 90 27.44 -25.31 15.73
C GLU A 90 26.52 -24.79 14.61
N TYR A 91 26.01 -23.57 14.82
CA TYR A 91 25.33 -22.79 13.80
C TYR A 91 26.32 -22.40 12.69
N SER A 92 26.02 -22.78 11.45
CA SER A 92 26.65 -22.14 10.29
C SER A 92 26.01 -20.76 10.08
N PRO A 93 26.77 -19.65 10.12
CA PRO A 93 26.20 -18.32 10.04
C PRO A 93 25.79 -18.02 8.60
N ALA A 94 24.48 -17.95 8.35
CA ALA A 94 23.95 -17.30 7.16
C ALA A 94 24.50 -15.87 7.08
N GLU A 95 25.11 -15.55 5.93
CA GLU A 95 25.87 -14.35 5.59
C GLU A 95 25.55 -13.12 6.45
N HIS A 96 26.51 -12.76 7.31
CA HIS A 96 26.54 -11.51 8.04
C HIS A 96 26.98 -10.42 7.06
N ASN A 97 26.08 -9.53 6.62
CA ASN A 97 26.47 -8.37 5.81
C ASN A 97 27.30 -7.41 6.71
N PRO A 98 28.62 -7.30 6.52
CA PRO A 98 29.49 -6.53 7.42
C PRO A 98 29.30 -5.01 7.29
N TYR A 99 28.55 -4.55 6.29
CA TYR A 99 28.31 -3.13 6.02
C TYR A 99 27.02 -2.59 6.65
N MET A 100 26.18 -3.44 7.25
CA MET A 100 24.96 -3.03 7.93
C MET A 100 24.92 -3.52 9.37
N THR A 101 25.22 -2.60 10.29
CA THR A 101 24.99 -2.81 11.72
C THR A 101 23.70 -2.09 12.13
N TYR A 102 22.72 -2.88 12.60
CA TYR A 102 21.45 -2.34 13.10
C TYR A 102 21.53 -2.20 14.63
N PRO A 103 21.36 -1.00 15.20
CA PRO A 103 21.34 -0.84 16.65
C PRO A 103 20.08 -1.50 17.22
N LEU A 104 20.25 -2.51 18.09
CA LEU A 104 19.14 -3.15 18.78
C LEU A 104 18.67 -2.24 19.92
N LEU A 105 17.42 -1.80 19.84
CA LEU A 105 16.78 -0.97 20.86
C LEU A 105 16.38 -1.83 22.08
N THR A 106 16.69 -1.36 23.28
CA THR A 106 16.35 -2.07 24.51
C THR A 106 14.89 -1.83 24.92
N ARG A 107 14.33 -2.75 25.73
CA ARG A 107 12.98 -2.61 26.32
C ARG A 107 12.79 -1.32 27.10
N GLU A 108 13.84 -0.84 27.77
CA GLU A 108 13.81 0.39 28.57
C GLU A 108 13.73 1.64 27.68
N GLN A 109 14.51 1.67 26.59
CA GLN A 109 14.44 2.72 25.59
C GLN A 109 13.05 2.78 24.94
N LEU A 110 12.43 1.64 24.65
CA LEU A 110 11.10 1.64 24.05
C LEU A 110 9.99 2.02 25.04
N LYS A 111 10.14 1.68 26.33
CA LYS A 111 9.26 2.18 27.40
C LYS A 111 9.32 3.71 27.51
N SER A 112 10.49 4.33 27.33
CA SER A 112 10.64 5.79 27.37
C SER A 112 9.93 6.51 26.21
N ILE A 113 9.83 5.89 25.02
CA ILE A 113 8.97 6.40 23.93
C ILE A 113 7.52 6.38 24.37
N SER A 114 7.09 5.23 24.91
CA SER A 114 5.69 5.05 25.28
C SER A 114 5.26 6.00 26.38
N SER A 115 6.18 6.44 27.25
CA SER A 115 5.89 7.42 28.30
C SER A 115 5.78 8.86 27.80
N ASN A 116 6.38 9.21 26.66
CA ASN A 116 6.32 10.58 26.14
C ASN A 116 5.06 10.87 25.33
N ASP A 117 4.46 9.85 24.71
CA ASP A 117 3.21 10.03 23.98
C ASP A 117 2.03 10.09 24.94
N LYS A 118 1.16 11.09 24.77
CA LYS A 118 -0.05 11.25 25.56
C LYS A 118 -1.13 10.23 25.22
N PHE A 119 -1.07 9.69 24.01
CA PHE A 119 -2.07 8.80 23.45
C PHE A 119 -1.48 7.47 22.98
N LYS A 120 -2.34 6.50 22.73
CA LYS A 120 -2.09 5.29 21.95
C LYS A 120 -3.27 5.03 21.02
N PHE A 121 -3.06 4.17 20.04
CA PHE A 121 -4.12 3.68 19.15
C PHE A 121 -4.67 2.35 19.65
N GLU A 122 -5.98 2.28 19.81
CA GLU A 122 -6.74 1.04 19.76
C GLU A 122 -7.19 0.85 18.32
N PHE A 123 -6.70 -0.16 17.61
CA PHE A 123 -6.86 -0.25 16.16
C PHE A 123 -7.42 -1.60 15.70
N GLY A 124 -7.97 -1.58 14.50
CA GLY A 124 -8.37 -2.75 13.74
C GLY A 124 -8.06 -2.52 12.27
N PHE A 125 -7.85 -3.60 11.54
CA PHE A 125 -7.55 -3.56 10.12
C PHE A 125 -8.30 -4.66 9.39
N ALA A 126 -8.52 -4.46 8.11
CA ALA A 126 -9.08 -5.45 7.20
C ALA A 126 -8.47 -5.24 5.82
N SER A 127 -8.39 -6.32 5.04
CA SER A 127 -7.84 -6.25 3.69
C SER A 127 -8.46 -7.30 2.76
N PHE A 128 -8.40 -7.04 1.47
CA PHE A 128 -8.80 -7.94 0.39
C PHE A 128 -7.78 -7.81 -0.74
N GLY A 129 -7.13 -8.92 -1.11
CA GLY A 129 -6.21 -8.96 -2.25
C GLY A 129 -6.93 -9.47 -3.50
N TYR A 130 -6.89 -8.68 -4.56
CA TYR A 130 -7.35 -9.00 -5.90
C TYR A 130 -6.18 -9.32 -6.84
N HIS A 131 -5.10 -8.54 -6.78
CA HIS A 131 -3.94 -8.66 -7.69
C HIS A 131 -2.93 -9.74 -7.26
N SER A 132 -3.13 -10.43 -6.13
CA SER A 132 -2.27 -11.53 -5.69
C SER A 132 -2.81 -12.93 -6.02
N THR A 133 -1.89 -13.85 -6.33
CA THR A 133 -2.18 -15.29 -6.51
C THR A 133 -2.70 -15.95 -5.22
N SER A 134 -2.37 -15.39 -4.06
CA SER A 134 -2.88 -15.78 -2.74
C SER A 134 -3.91 -14.76 -2.24
N GLY A 135 -5.16 -15.16 -2.06
CA GLY A 135 -6.21 -14.27 -1.52
C GLY A 135 -6.13 -14.01 -0.01
N LEU A 136 -5.21 -14.67 0.70
CA LEU A 136 -5.02 -14.49 2.15
C LEU A 136 -3.91 -13.48 2.43
N PRO A 137 -4.15 -12.50 3.33
CA PRO A 137 -3.11 -11.56 3.73
C PRO A 137 -2.01 -12.28 4.51
N SER A 138 -0.76 -11.93 4.21
CA SER A 138 0.37 -12.33 5.04
C SER A 138 0.49 -11.36 6.21
N VAL A 139 0.33 -11.87 7.43
CA VAL A 139 0.42 -11.07 8.67
C VAL A 139 1.69 -11.49 9.39
N ASN A 140 2.64 -10.57 9.47
CA ASN A 140 3.91 -10.80 10.15
C ASN A 140 4.06 -9.82 11.32
N SER A 141 4.30 -10.35 12.51
CA SER A 141 4.79 -9.53 13.62
C SER A 141 6.24 -9.16 13.31
N LEU A 142 6.60 -7.87 13.44
CA LEU A 142 8.00 -7.45 13.27
C LEU A 142 8.94 -8.02 14.35
N SER A 143 8.39 -8.67 15.38
CA SER A 143 9.10 -9.48 16.37
C SER A 143 9.35 -10.94 15.93
N ASP A 144 8.55 -11.47 14.98
CA ASP A 144 8.49 -12.91 14.65
C ASP A 144 9.10 -13.29 13.29
N LEU A 145 9.83 -12.39 12.63
CA LEU A 145 10.39 -12.67 11.30
C LEU A 145 11.68 -13.51 11.37
N THR A 146 11.58 -14.75 11.83
CA THR A 146 12.70 -15.71 11.86
C THR A 146 12.75 -16.76 10.76
N ASP A 147 11.88 -16.74 9.75
CA ASP A 147 11.91 -17.78 8.72
C ASP A 147 12.96 -17.50 7.62
N PRO A 148 14.00 -18.34 7.47
CA PRO A 148 15.05 -18.14 6.48
C PRO A 148 14.74 -18.77 5.11
N THR A 149 13.53 -19.27 4.87
CA THR A 149 13.20 -20.04 3.65
C THR A 149 12.51 -19.24 2.53
N ASP A 150 11.98 -18.04 2.80
CA ASP A 150 11.28 -17.22 1.80
C ASP A 150 12.09 -15.97 1.41
N LEU A 151 12.74 -15.99 0.24
CA LEU A 151 13.19 -14.92 -0.71
C LEU A 151 13.64 -13.51 -0.20
N ASN A 152 13.71 -13.25 1.10
CA ASN A 152 13.74 -11.94 1.77
C ASN A 152 14.99 -11.74 2.63
N SER A 153 16.10 -12.44 2.35
CA SER A 153 17.26 -12.47 3.26
C SER A 153 18.00 -11.13 3.42
N LEU A 154 17.68 -10.12 2.60
CA LEU A 154 18.24 -8.76 2.63
C LEU A 154 17.25 -7.67 3.05
N LEU A 155 15.95 -7.97 3.14
CA LEU A 155 14.97 -7.05 3.72
C LEU A 155 15.34 -6.77 5.19
N PRO A 156 15.10 -5.56 5.71
CA PRO A 156 15.65 -5.12 6.98
C PRO A 156 15.37 -6.14 8.09
N ARG A 157 16.45 -6.66 8.67
CA ARG A 157 16.34 -7.61 9.79
C ARG A 157 15.64 -6.92 10.96
N ARG A 158 14.47 -7.47 11.29
CA ARG A 158 13.82 -7.61 12.62
C ARG A 158 13.88 -6.40 13.55
N ARG A 159 12.72 -5.93 14.03
CA ARG A 159 12.70 -5.24 15.32
C ARG A 159 13.12 -6.26 16.39
N PRO A 160 13.94 -5.88 17.39
CA PRO A 160 14.38 -6.81 18.41
C PRO A 160 13.20 -7.48 19.12
N VAL A 161 13.35 -8.78 19.38
CA VAL A 161 12.42 -9.58 20.18
C VAL A 161 12.19 -8.88 21.52
N GLY A 162 10.94 -8.55 21.82
CA GLY A 162 10.56 -7.84 23.04
C GLY A 162 10.41 -6.33 22.91
N SER A 163 10.34 -5.78 21.70
CA SER A 163 9.77 -4.45 21.46
C SER A 163 8.38 -4.34 22.12
N PRO A 164 8.09 -3.33 22.95
CA PRO A 164 6.83 -3.22 23.68
C PRO A 164 5.64 -2.77 22.80
N GLN A 165 5.84 -2.67 21.49
CA GLN A 165 4.77 -2.42 20.53
C GLN A 165 4.70 -3.59 19.56
N ASP A 166 3.66 -4.39 19.70
CA ASP A 166 3.20 -5.39 18.72
C ASP A 166 2.91 -4.65 17.41
N THR A 167 3.95 -4.53 16.58
CA THR A 167 3.82 -3.91 15.27
C THR A 167 3.59 -5.01 14.28
N LEU A 168 2.44 -4.94 13.64
CA LEU A 168 2.01 -5.89 12.63
C LEU A 168 2.28 -5.27 11.27
N SER A 169 2.97 -6.03 10.42
CA SER A 169 3.14 -5.77 9.00
C SER A 169 2.21 -6.72 8.25
N ILE A 170 1.26 -6.17 7.50
CA ILE A 170 0.21 -6.93 6.82
C ILE A 170 0.28 -6.63 5.33
N LYS A 171 0.66 -7.61 4.51
CA LYS A 171 0.64 -7.51 3.05
C LYS A 171 -0.56 -8.27 2.49
N ALA A 172 -1.37 -7.62 1.67
CA ALA A 172 -2.55 -8.18 1.03
C ALA A 172 -2.61 -7.71 -0.42
N GLY A 173 -2.48 -8.62 -1.40
CA GLY A 173 -2.22 -8.13 -2.75
C GLY A 173 -0.84 -7.48 -2.84
N ASP A 174 -0.74 -6.37 -3.55
CA ASP A 174 0.41 -5.46 -3.57
C ASP A 174 0.31 -4.35 -2.52
N ASP A 175 -0.83 -4.21 -1.85
CA ASP A 175 -0.97 -3.36 -0.67
C ASP A 175 -0.19 -3.90 0.53
N THR A 176 0.35 -2.96 1.32
CA THR A 176 0.84 -3.24 2.68
C THR A 176 0.28 -2.24 3.69
N MET A 177 -0.07 -2.76 4.88
CA MET A 177 -0.40 -1.97 6.07
C MET A 177 0.64 -2.22 7.16
N LEU A 178 0.95 -1.18 7.95
CA LEU A 178 1.75 -1.30 9.17
C LEU A 178 1.00 -0.68 10.33
N VAL A 179 0.71 -1.47 11.35
CA VAL A 179 -0.09 -1.03 12.51
C VAL A 179 0.60 -1.32 13.83
N SER A 180 0.56 -0.36 14.73
CA SER A 180 1.07 -0.44 16.09
C SER A 180 0.35 0.57 16.99
N PRO A 181 0.51 0.51 18.32
CA PRO A 181 -0.10 1.48 19.22
C PRO A 181 0.35 2.94 19.00
N THR A 182 1.40 3.22 18.21
CA THR A 182 1.88 4.59 17.95
C THR A 182 2.10 4.94 16.48
N VAL A 183 1.96 3.98 15.58
CA VAL A 183 2.16 4.16 14.12
C VAL A 183 1.08 3.40 13.37
N LEU A 184 0.48 4.06 12.40
CA LEU A 184 -0.46 3.49 11.42
C LEU A 184 0.05 3.88 10.03
N ALA A 185 0.02 2.96 9.08
CA ALA A 185 0.41 3.25 7.71
C ALA A 185 -0.25 2.31 6.71
N VAL A 186 -0.43 2.82 5.50
CA VAL A 186 -0.88 2.07 4.31
C VAL A 186 0.02 2.49 3.13
N ALA A 187 0.37 1.54 2.29
CA ALA A 187 1.08 1.77 1.04
C ALA A 187 0.49 0.82 0.00
N ASP A 188 -0.14 1.40 -1.03
CA ASP A 188 -0.65 0.64 -2.17
C ASP A 188 0.45 0.46 -3.22
N GLY A 189 0.74 -0.80 -3.55
CA GLY A 189 1.76 -1.18 -4.50
C GLY A 189 1.26 -1.06 -5.93
N VAL A 190 1.78 -0.10 -6.67
CA VAL A 190 1.30 0.20 -8.03
C VAL A 190 1.67 -0.92 -9.01
N SER A 191 0.68 -1.42 -9.74
CA SER A 191 0.81 -2.46 -10.76
C SER A 191 1.41 -1.93 -12.07
N GLY A 192 1.72 -2.82 -13.03
CA GLY A 192 2.21 -2.43 -14.37
C GLY A 192 3.72 -2.49 -14.61
N TRP A 193 4.48 -3.03 -13.65
CA TRP A 193 5.92 -3.31 -13.81
C TRP A 193 6.21 -4.62 -14.58
N GLU A 194 5.18 -5.42 -14.87
CA GLU A 194 5.27 -6.75 -15.48
C GLU A 194 5.80 -6.79 -16.92
N SER A 195 5.98 -5.63 -17.57
CA SER A 195 6.41 -5.53 -18.97
C SER A 195 7.93 -5.64 -19.17
N ASP A 196 8.72 -5.50 -18.12
CA ASP A 196 10.18 -5.65 -18.21
C ASP A 196 10.58 -7.02 -17.68
N GLU A 197 11.60 -7.65 -18.27
CA GLU A 197 12.20 -8.95 -17.89
C GLU A 197 12.75 -9.00 -16.43
N LYS A 198 12.44 -8.01 -15.60
CA LYS A 198 12.80 -7.88 -14.20
C LYS A 198 11.71 -8.45 -13.30
N HIS A 199 12.11 -9.08 -12.20
CA HIS A 199 11.20 -9.56 -11.18
C HIS A 199 10.48 -8.38 -10.51
N THR A 200 9.23 -8.17 -10.93
CA THR A 200 8.34 -7.15 -10.38
C THR A 200 7.83 -7.56 -9.02
N SER A 201 7.90 -6.65 -8.05
CA SER A 201 7.32 -6.87 -6.74
C SER A 201 6.95 -5.57 -6.03
N SER A 202 5.91 -4.91 -6.52
CA SER A 202 5.34 -3.72 -5.88
C SER A 202 4.89 -3.99 -4.45
N GLY A 203 4.34 -5.18 -4.16
CA GLY A 203 4.06 -5.60 -2.81
C GLY A 203 5.28 -5.81 -1.90
N ILE A 204 6.46 -6.16 -2.43
CA ILE A 204 7.70 -6.19 -1.63
C ILE A 204 8.19 -4.76 -1.40
N TRP A 205 8.12 -3.90 -2.42
CA TRP A 205 8.47 -2.49 -2.29
C TRP A 205 7.61 -1.79 -1.23
N SER A 206 6.28 -1.88 -1.33
CA SER A 206 5.33 -1.23 -0.42
C SER A 206 5.61 -1.64 1.03
N ARG A 207 5.85 -2.93 1.24
CA ARG A 207 6.23 -3.48 2.55
C ARG A 207 7.57 -2.98 3.04
N ALA A 208 8.62 -3.09 2.24
CA ALA A 208 9.97 -2.69 2.63
C ALA A 208 10.05 -1.19 2.95
N MET A 209 9.32 -0.35 2.20
CA MET A 209 9.21 1.08 2.45
C MET A 209 8.55 1.37 3.80
N LEU A 210 7.38 0.80 4.08
CA LEU A 210 6.69 1.02 5.35
C LEU A 210 7.52 0.55 6.55
N GLU A 211 8.12 -0.64 6.44
CA GLU A 211 8.93 -1.21 7.52
C GLU A 211 10.18 -0.38 7.81
N THR A 212 10.91 0.01 6.76
CA THR A 212 12.10 0.87 6.87
C THR A 212 11.74 2.24 7.44
N PHE A 213 10.70 2.89 6.88
CA PHE A 213 10.34 4.24 7.28
C PHE A 213 9.83 4.29 8.72
N SER A 214 8.97 3.36 9.11
CA SER A 214 8.49 3.24 10.49
C SER A 214 9.66 2.98 11.47
N ARG A 215 10.63 2.16 11.08
CA ARG A 215 11.82 1.87 11.89
C ARG A 215 12.69 3.11 12.08
N LEU A 216 13.09 3.79 11.00
CA LEU A 216 13.96 4.97 11.09
C LEU A 216 13.28 6.13 11.83
N MET A 217 11.98 6.33 11.63
CA MET A 217 11.19 7.30 12.41
C MET A 217 11.22 6.98 13.91
N THR A 218 11.07 5.70 14.28
CA THR A 218 11.12 5.23 15.67
C THR A 218 12.53 5.41 16.27
N GLU A 219 13.57 5.04 15.53
CA GLU A 219 14.97 5.22 15.95
C GLU A 219 15.32 6.71 16.14
N TYR A 220 14.87 7.58 15.24
CA TYR A 220 15.09 9.01 15.35
C TYR A 220 14.40 9.58 16.60
N LYS A 221 13.11 9.24 16.80
CA LYS A 221 12.33 9.66 17.96
C LYS A 221 12.97 9.24 19.28
N LEU A 222 13.59 8.06 19.32
CA LEU A 222 14.34 7.56 20.47
C LEU A 222 15.58 8.38 20.76
N LYS A 223 16.41 8.61 19.75
CA LYS A 223 17.68 9.32 19.88
C LYS A 223 17.49 10.78 20.28
N HIS A 224 16.36 11.38 19.90
CA HIS A 224 16.06 12.79 20.12
C HIS A 224 14.99 13.03 21.18
N SER A 225 14.58 12.02 21.95
CA SER A 225 13.67 12.22 23.08
C SER A 225 14.27 13.21 24.10
N PRO A 226 13.51 14.20 24.62
CA PRO A 226 12.06 14.37 24.53
C PRO A 226 11.59 15.32 23.42
N TYR A 227 12.44 15.67 22.45
CA TYR A 227 12.07 16.60 21.38
C TYR A 227 11.08 15.97 20.38
N HIS A 228 10.10 16.77 19.96
CA HIS A 228 9.13 16.36 18.94
C HIS A 228 9.74 16.36 17.54
N LEU A 229 9.26 15.44 16.70
CA LEU A 229 9.63 15.36 15.29
C LEU A 229 9.17 16.62 14.57
N LYS A 230 10.09 17.29 13.87
CA LYS A 230 9.74 18.41 12.98
C LYS A 230 9.62 17.93 11.55
N GLN A 231 8.94 18.71 10.72
CA GLN A 231 8.77 18.41 9.30
C GLN A 231 10.10 18.12 8.58
N ARG A 232 11.14 18.91 8.83
CA ARG A 232 12.48 18.70 8.24
C ARG A 232 13.07 17.33 8.61
N ASP A 233 12.87 16.89 9.85
CA ASP A 233 13.39 15.61 10.32
C ASP A 233 12.67 14.47 9.61
N ILE A 234 11.35 14.59 9.42
CA ILE A 234 10.53 13.63 8.66
C ILE A 234 10.98 13.55 7.20
N HIS A 235 11.23 14.68 6.55
CA HIS A 235 11.73 14.72 5.16
C HIS A 235 13.04 13.97 5.03
N GLN A 236 14.00 14.24 5.92
CA GLN A 236 15.29 13.55 5.91
C GLN A 236 15.13 12.03 6.13
N ILE A 237 14.33 11.63 7.12
CA ILE A 237 14.10 10.21 7.41
C ILE A 237 13.40 9.51 6.25
N LEU A 238 12.47 10.18 5.58
CA LEU A 238 11.77 9.65 4.42
C LEU A 238 12.73 9.40 3.25
N ASP A 239 13.62 10.35 2.96
CA ASP A 239 14.63 10.21 1.91
C ASP A 239 15.64 9.09 2.24
N ASP A 240 16.12 9.04 3.48
CA ASP A 240 17.00 7.97 3.96
C ASP A 240 16.33 6.59 3.83
N SER A 241 15.04 6.51 4.15
CA SER A 241 14.25 5.27 4.04
C SER A 241 14.10 4.83 2.59
N TYR A 242 13.84 5.77 1.69
CA TYR A 242 13.71 5.52 0.26
C TYR A 242 15.02 5.04 -0.37
N LEU A 243 16.13 5.71 -0.08
CA LEU A 243 17.45 5.31 -0.56
C LEU A 243 17.84 3.92 -0.03
N HIS A 244 17.53 3.66 1.25
CA HIS A 244 17.78 2.36 1.87
C HIS A 244 17.00 1.24 1.18
N THR A 245 15.69 1.41 1.01
CA THR A 245 14.84 0.41 0.34
C THR A 245 15.21 0.24 -1.13
N SER A 246 15.50 1.33 -1.83
CA SER A 246 15.94 1.28 -3.24
C SER A 246 17.21 0.46 -3.41
N HIS A 247 18.19 0.64 -2.51
CA HIS A 247 19.41 -0.14 -2.53
C HIS A 247 19.15 -1.63 -2.26
N LEU A 248 18.27 -1.97 -1.32
CA LEU A 248 17.92 -3.37 -1.05
C LEU A 248 17.22 -4.03 -2.24
N MET A 249 16.32 -3.31 -2.91
CA MET A 249 15.64 -3.78 -4.10
C MET A 249 16.60 -4.02 -5.25
N ASP A 250 17.57 -3.12 -5.45
CA ASP A 250 18.61 -3.26 -6.48
C ASP A 250 19.50 -4.49 -6.24
N LEU A 251 19.92 -4.74 -4.99
CA LEU A 251 20.69 -5.94 -4.60
C LEU A 251 19.94 -7.25 -4.88
N GLN A 252 18.60 -7.22 -4.81
CA GLN A 252 17.76 -8.38 -5.09
C GLN A 252 17.27 -8.42 -6.56
N HIS A 253 17.68 -7.47 -7.39
CA HIS A 253 17.20 -7.29 -8.76
C HIS A 253 15.67 -7.20 -8.87
N LEU A 254 15.04 -6.63 -7.83
CA LEU A 254 13.61 -6.39 -7.76
C LEU A 254 13.28 -4.97 -8.21
N SER A 255 12.09 -4.78 -8.74
CA SER A 255 11.55 -3.46 -9.06
C SER A 255 10.12 -3.31 -8.59
N GLY A 256 9.73 -2.09 -8.24
CA GLY A 256 8.41 -1.81 -7.71
C GLY A 256 8.26 -0.35 -7.30
N SER A 257 7.02 0.05 -7.10
CA SER A 257 6.64 1.35 -6.56
C SER A 257 5.39 1.24 -5.71
N SER A 258 5.17 2.23 -4.87
CA SER A 258 3.94 2.36 -4.11
C SER A 258 3.57 3.81 -3.86
N THR A 259 2.32 4.01 -3.48
CA THR A 259 1.89 5.17 -2.72
C THR A 259 2.37 5.05 -1.27
N LEU A 260 2.12 6.07 -0.44
CA LEU A 260 2.47 6.08 0.96
C LEU A 260 1.51 6.95 1.75
N VAL A 261 0.93 6.43 2.82
CA VAL A 261 0.33 7.25 3.89
C VAL A 261 0.75 6.69 5.24
N LEU A 262 1.29 7.55 6.11
CA LEU A 262 1.76 7.16 7.45
C LEU A 262 1.39 8.22 8.48
N GLY A 263 0.91 7.77 9.63
CA GLY A 263 0.68 8.57 10.82
C GLY A 263 1.49 8.03 12.00
N MET A 264 2.26 8.89 12.67
CA MET A 264 3.02 8.55 13.88
C MET A 264 2.71 9.53 15.01
N LEU A 265 2.51 9.01 16.22
CA LEU A 265 2.37 9.84 17.42
C LEU A 265 3.68 10.54 17.77
N SER A 266 3.60 11.82 18.14
CA SER A 266 4.67 12.58 18.76
C SER A 266 4.08 13.45 19.87
N GLY A 267 4.09 12.95 21.11
CA GLY A 267 3.46 13.67 22.23
C GLY A 267 1.94 13.65 22.14
N ASP A 268 1.33 14.83 21.95
CA ASP A 268 -0.11 15.00 21.70
C ASP A 268 -0.45 15.26 20.22
N LEU A 269 0.55 15.20 19.33
CA LEU A 269 0.39 15.38 17.89
C LEU A 269 0.37 14.03 17.15
N LEU A 270 -0.40 13.98 16.08
CA LEU A 270 -0.25 13.02 14.99
C LEU A 270 0.56 13.67 13.88
N MET A 271 1.76 13.15 13.61
CA MET A 271 2.57 13.51 12.44
C MET A 271 2.11 12.67 11.26
N MET A 272 1.73 13.30 10.16
CA MET A 272 1.19 12.64 8.97
C MET A 272 2.09 12.89 7.78
N VAL A 273 2.29 11.85 6.97
CA VAL A 273 3.06 11.87 5.73
C VAL A 273 2.23 11.19 4.67
N SER A 274 2.10 11.79 3.50
CA SER A 274 1.40 11.19 2.36
C SER A 274 2.11 11.47 1.04
N ILE A 275 2.13 10.47 0.16
CA ILE A 275 2.49 10.52 -1.25
C ILE A 275 1.47 9.67 -2.03
N GLY A 276 0.81 10.27 -3.02
CA GLY A 276 -0.13 9.58 -3.90
C GLY A 276 -1.58 9.85 -3.53
N ASP A 277 -2.43 8.84 -3.70
CA ASP A 277 -3.88 8.91 -3.54
C ASP A 277 -4.43 8.09 -2.36
N SER A 278 -3.61 7.23 -1.73
CA SER A 278 -3.93 6.64 -0.41
C SER A 278 -4.34 7.71 0.60
N LYS A 279 -5.35 7.41 1.42
CA LYS A 279 -6.02 8.40 2.27
C LYS A 279 -5.82 8.20 3.76
N ILE A 280 -5.79 9.32 4.47
CA ILE A 280 -5.98 9.41 5.91
C ILE A 280 -7.16 10.35 6.21
N TYR A 281 -8.05 9.94 7.11
CA TYR A 281 -9.17 10.72 7.60
C TYR A 281 -9.10 10.83 9.12
N ILE A 282 -9.19 12.04 9.64
CA ILE A 282 -9.27 12.33 11.07
C ILE A 282 -10.69 12.78 11.37
N ILE A 283 -11.45 11.93 12.06
CA ILE A 283 -12.85 12.15 12.41
C ILE A 283 -12.97 12.44 13.91
N ARG A 284 -13.70 13.50 14.27
CA ARG A 284 -13.99 13.88 15.66
C ARG A 284 -15.47 14.18 15.80
N ASN A 285 -16.11 13.60 16.82
CA ASN A 285 -17.55 13.76 17.06
C ASN A 285 -18.43 13.43 15.83
N GLY A 286 -17.97 12.51 14.99
CA GLY A 286 -18.66 12.08 13.77
C GLY A 286 -18.50 12.99 12.56
N GLU A 287 -17.65 14.02 12.63
CA GLU A 287 -17.36 14.93 11.53
C GLU A 287 -15.89 14.82 11.09
N LEU A 288 -15.63 15.01 9.80
CA LEU A 288 -14.26 15.06 9.27
C LEU A 288 -13.58 16.36 9.68
N ILE A 289 -12.44 16.22 10.35
CA ILE A 289 -11.59 17.34 10.77
C ILE A 289 -10.47 17.59 9.78
N LYS A 290 -9.86 16.53 9.24
CA LYS A 290 -8.69 16.64 8.37
C LYS A 290 -8.51 15.40 7.48
N THR A 291 -8.06 15.63 6.25
CA THR A 291 -7.60 14.59 5.32
C THR A 291 -6.40 15.10 4.50
N ASN A 292 -5.65 14.19 3.89
CA ASN A 292 -4.54 14.51 2.99
C ASN A 292 -5.06 14.86 1.58
N PRO A 293 -4.34 15.73 0.84
CA PRO A 293 -4.64 15.95 -0.58
C PRO A 293 -4.35 14.68 -1.40
N THR A 294 -5.11 14.47 -2.47
CA THR A 294 -4.74 13.49 -3.51
C THR A 294 -3.64 14.09 -4.38
N GLN A 295 -2.57 13.34 -4.62
CA GLN A 295 -1.44 13.80 -5.44
C GLN A 295 -1.30 12.91 -6.68
N MET A 296 -1.43 13.51 -7.86
CA MET A 296 -1.36 12.82 -9.14
C MET A 296 -0.11 13.24 -9.93
N MET A 297 0.48 12.32 -10.67
CA MET A 297 1.55 12.58 -11.64
C MET A 297 0.97 12.90 -13.02
N SER A 298 -0.07 12.17 -13.42
CA SER A 298 -0.88 12.43 -14.60
C SER A 298 -2.35 12.14 -14.31
N GLU A 299 -3.23 12.40 -15.26
CA GLU A 299 -4.64 12.09 -15.13
C GLU A 299 -4.81 10.57 -14.93
N LEU A 300 -5.25 10.13 -13.75
CA LEU A 300 -5.36 8.74 -13.29
C LEU A 300 -4.07 8.01 -12.86
N CYS A 301 -2.92 8.68 -12.80
CA CYS A 301 -1.70 8.08 -12.24
C CYS A 301 -1.31 8.80 -10.95
N PRO A 302 -1.37 8.14 -9.78
CA PRO A 302 -0.97 8.76 -8.54
C PRO A 302 0.53 9.08 -8.52
N GLN A 303 0.91 10.03 -7.68
CA GLN A 303 2.31 10.17 -7.29
C GLN A 303 2.75 8.91 -6.56
N GLN A 304 3.90 8.36 -6.94
CA GLN A 304 4.42 7.12 -6.37
C GLN A 304 5.93 7.19 -6.18
N ILE A 305 6.41 6.49 -5.16
CA ILE A 305 7.84 6.31 -4.90
C ILE A 305 8.20 4.88 -5.25
N GLY A 306 9.33 4.69 -5.93
CA GLY A 306 9.74 3.38 -6.42
C GLY A 306 11.15 3.38 -6.96
N THR A 307 11.59 2.22 -7.45
CA THR A 307 12.91 2.05 -8.08
C THR A 307 13.10 2.88 -9.36
N GLN A 308 12.01 3.38 -9.96
CA GLN A 308 12.03 4.27 -11.13
C GLN A 308 12.15 5.76 -10.79
N THR A 309 11.84 6.15 -9.54
CA THR A 309 11.76 7.56 -9.11
C THR A 309 13.09 8.10 -8.59
N LEU A 310 14.24 7.47 -8.91
CA LEU A 310 15.55 7.80 -8.32
C LEU A 310 16.04 9.23 -8.62
N LYS A 311 15.39 9.97 -9.53
CA LYS A 311 15.74 11.35 -9.88
C LYS A 311 15.15 12.39 -8.94
N VAL A 312 14.08 12.06 -8.20
CA VAL A 312 13.37 12.98 -7.31
C VAL A 312 13.28 12.33 -5.94
N LEU A 313 13.77 13.03 -4.92
CA LEU A 313 13.66 12.54 -3.55
C LEU A 313 12.20 12.63 -3.08
N PRO A 314 11.69 11.64 -2.32
CA PRO A 314 10.32 11.66 -1.82
C PRO A 314 9.97 12.93 -1.05
N SER A 315 10.93 13.54 -0.34
CA SER A 315 10.71 14.78 0.43
C SER A 315 10.32 15.98 -0.42
N GLU A 316 10.60 15.98 -1.73
CA GLU A 316 10.23 17.05 -2.65
C GLU A 316 8.74 17.02 -3.02
N ILE A 317 8.12 15.83 -2.95
CA ILE A 317 6.72 15.62 -3.33
C ILE A 317 5.83 15.27 -2.13
N ALA A 318 6.41 14.88 -1.00
CA ALA A 318 5.66 14.47 0.18
C ALA A 318 4.82 15.61 0.76
N TRP A 319 3.55 15.31 1.02
CA TRP A 319 2.75 16.11 1.92
C TRP A 319 3.05 15.70 3.35
N VAL A 320 3.52 16.65 4.16
CA VAL A 320 3.80 16.44 5.59
C VAL A 320 3.04 17.47 6.40
N ASP A 321 2.29 16.99 7.38
CA ASP A 321 1.45 17.83 8.22
C ASP A 321 1.32 17.24 9.63
N SER A 322 0.80 18.02 10.57
CA SER A 322 0.53 17.57 11.92
C SER A 322 -0.84 18.05 12.41
N ILE A 323 -1.41 17.31 13.35
CA ILE A 323 -2.64 17.70 14.03
C ILE A 323 -2.60 17.29 15.49
N LYS A 324 -3.09 18.17 16.37
CA LYS A 324 -3.28 17.85 17.78
C LYS A 324 -4.48 16.93 17.96
N LEU A 325 -4.21 15.76 18.52
CA LEU A 325 -5.22 14.74 18.78
C LEU A 325 -6.01 15.05 20.05
N GLN A 326 -7.25 14.59 20.06
CA GLN A 326 -8.12 14.51 21.21
C GLN A 326 -8.45 13.06 21.51
N GLN A 327 -8.79 12.79 22.77
CA GLN A 327 -9.32 11.48 23.12
C GLN A 327 -10.60 11.20 22.33
N ASP A 328 -10.79 9.95 21.92
CA ASP A 328 -11.92 9.49 21.11
C ASP A 328 -11.92 9.95 19.65
N ASP A 329 -10.89 10.66 19.18
CA ASP A 329 -10.66 10.84 17.75
C ASP A 329 -10.56 9.48 17.04
N ILE A 330 -11.15 9.39 15.84
CA ILE A 330 -11.07 8.21 14.99
C ILE A 330 -10.20 8.54 13.78
N ILE A 331 -9.24 7.67 13.52
CA ILE A 331 -8.33 7.75 12.38
C ILE A 331 -8.68 6.60 11.45
N VAL A 332 -8.96 6.91 10.19
CA VAL A 332 -9.12 5.91 9.12
C VAL A 332 -8.00 6.12 8.12
N MET A 333 -7.28 5.06 7.77
CA MET A 333 -6.35 5.06 6.64
C MET A 333 -6.75 3.98 5.64
N CYS A 334 -6.65 4.25 4.35
CA CYS A 334 -6.98 3.27 3.32
C CYS A 334 -6.23 3.50 2.00
N SER A 335 -6.12 2.44 1.21
CA SER A 335 -5.73 2.50 -0.20
C SER A 335 -6.87 3.03 -1.07
N ASP A 336 -6.55 3.31 -2.33
CA ASP A 336 -7.50 3.75 -3.35
C ASP A 336 -8.61 2.72 -3.59
N GLY A 337 -8.36 1.41 -3.45
CA GLY A 337 -9.39 0.37 -3.54
C GLY A 337 -10.58 0.56 -2.57
N ILE A 338 -10.42 1.36 -1.51
CA ILE A 338 -11.53 1.84 -0.68
C ILE A 338 -12.06 3.19 -1.16
N SER A 339 -11.20 4.20 -1.31
CA SER A 339 -11.62 5.58 -1.57
C SER A 339 -12.13 5.82 -2.99
N ASP A 340 -11.79 4.95 -3.93
CA ASP A 340 -12.31 4.95 -5.29
C ASP A 340 -13.74 4.41 -5.36
N ASN A 341 -14.14 3.59 -4.39
CA ASN A 341 -15.44 2.93 -4.34
C ASN A 341 -16.42 3.57 -3.35
N LEU A 342 -15.94 4.26 -2.31
CA LEU A 342 -16.80 4.92 -1.32
C LEU A 342 -16.53 6.42 -1.30
N PHE A 343 -17.59 7.22 -1.41
CA PHE A 343 -17.45 8.66 -1.18
C PHE A 343 -17.07 8.93 0.28
N GLU A 344 -16.33 10.02 0.51
CA GLU A 344 -15.94 10.45 1.86
C GLU A 344 -17.15 10.56 2.80
N SER A 345 -18.26 11.13 2.31
CA SER A 345 -19.51 11.26 3.08
C SER A 345 -20.14 9.90 3.44
N GLU A 346 -20.04 8.90 2.56
CA GLU A 346 -20.54 7.54 2.81
C GLU A 346 -19.66 6.81 3.81
N LEU A 347 -18.34 6.92 3.68
CA LEU A 347 -17.38 6.33 4.61
C LEU A 347 -17.63 6.85 6.03
N ILE A 348 -17.78 8.16 6.19
CA ILE A 348 -18.07 8.79 7.50
C ILE A 348 -19.44 8.35 8.03
N LYS A 349 -20.47 8.29 7.17
CA LYS A 349 -21.79 7.81 7.56
C LYS A 349 -21.75 6.38 8.08
N TYR A 350 -21.17 5.45 7.33
CA TYR A 350 -21.03 4.05 7.75
C TYR A 350 -20.21 3.93 9.03
N LEU A 351 -19.11 4.67 9.14
CA LEU A 351 -18.29 4.70 10.35
C LEU A 351 -19.13 5.10 11.57
N ASN A 352 -19.91 6.18 11.48
CA ASN A 352 -20.76 6.67 12.56
C ASN A 352 -21.86 5.66 12.93
N GLU A 353 -22.50 5.03 11.94
CA GLU A 353 -23.49 3.98 12.16
C GLU A 353 -22.87 2.79 12.94
N PHE A 354 -21.67 2.37 12.56
CA PHE A 354 -20.98 1.26 13.22
C PHE A 354 -20.48 1.61 14.63
N LEU A 355 -19.98 2.83 14.84
CA LEU A 355 -19.55 3.30 16.16
C LEU A 355 -20.73 3.42 17.15
N ASN A 356 -21.91 3.82 16.67
CA ASN A 356 -23.10 3.96 17.51
C ASN A 356 -23.74 2.62 17.91
N ASN A 357 -23.40 1.52 17.22
CA ASN A 357 -23.93 0.20 17.51
C ASN A 357 -23.22 -0.43 18.74
N LYS A 358 -23.73 -0.11 19.94
CA LYS A 358 -23.16 -0.49 21.25
C LYS A 358 -23.02 -2.00 21.50
N LYS A 359 -23.69 -2.86 20.73
CA LYS A 359 -23.66 -4.31 20.99
C LYS A 359 -22.32 -4.97 20.65
N ASN A 360 -21.47 -4.34 19.83
CA ASN A 360 -20.28 -5.00 19.26
C ASN A 360 -19.15 -4.01 18.86
N TYR A 361 -18.92 -2.98 19.68
CA TYR A 361 -17.91 -1.94 19.45
C TYR A 361 -16.48 -2.52 19.51
N ASN A 362 -15.87 -2.77 18.35
CA ASN A 362 -14.46 -3.13 18.23
C ASN A 362 -13.94 -2.63 16.87
N MET A 363 -12.80 -1.94 16.87
CA MET A 363 -12.20 -1.36 15.67
C MET A 363 -11.96 -2.38 14.54
N LYS A 364 -11.65 -3.64 14.87
CA LYS A 364 -11.48 -4.73 13.88
C LYS A 364 -12.77 -5.02 13.13
N ARG A 365 -13.91 -5.03 13.82
CA ARG A 365 -15.21 -5.27 13.18
C ARG A 365 -15.65 -4.08 12.34
N ILE A 366 -15.34 -2.86 12.79
CA ILE A 366 -15.62 -1.64 12.03
C ILE A 366 -14.80 -1.64 10.73
N ALA A 367 -13.49 -1.89 10.81
CA ALA A 367 -12.63 -2.00 9.63
C ALA A 367 -13.15 -3.07 8.66
N GLY A 368 -13.51 -4.27 9.16
CA GLY A 368 -14.09 -5.33 8.33
C GLY A 368 -15.43 -4.96 7.71
N SER A 369 -16.30 -4.23 8.43
CA SER A 369 -17.61 -3.81 7.91
C SER A 369 -17.48 -2.73 6.84
N LEU A 370 -16.54 -1.79 7.01
CA LEU A 370 -16.22 -0.79 6.00
C LEU A 370 -15.63 -1.43 4.74
N LEU A 371 -14.71 -2.39 4.90
CA LEU A 371 -14.18 -3.17 3.78
C LEU A 371 -15.30 -3.90 3.02
N ILE A 372 -16.24 -4.54 3.73
CA ILE A 372 -17.37 -5.22 3.10
C ILE A 372 -18.21 -4.22 2.30
N LYS A 373 -18.47 -3.02 2.83
CA LYS A 373 -19.22 -1.98 2.11
C LYS A 373 -18.49 -1.52 0.85
N ALA A 374 -17.19 -1.25 0.94
CA ALA A 374 -16.38 -0.90 -0.23
C ALA A 374 -16.39 -2.02 -1.28
N LYS A 375 -16.28 -3.27 -0.84
CA LYS A 375 -16.33 -4.45 -1.72
C LYS A 375 -17.69 -4.64 -2.38
N GLU A 376 -18.80 -4.42 -1.67
CA GLU A 376 -20.14 -4.48 -2.26
C GLU A 376 -20.26 -3.48 -3.43
N VAL A 377 -19.73 -2.27 -3.28
CA VAL A 377 -19.74 -1.25 -4.33
C VAL A 377 -18.76 -1.58 -5.46
N ALA A 378 -17.55 -2.04 -5.13
CA ALA A 378 -16.52 -2.40 -6.11
C ALA A 378 -16.97 -3.48 -7.10
N PHE A 379 -17.80 -4.41 -6.66
CA PHE A 379 -18.34 -5.51 -7.48
C PHE A 379 -19.75 -5.23 -8.03
N ASP A 380 -20.26 -4.01 -7.88
CA ASP A 380 -21.53 -3.59 -8.48
C ASP A 380 -21.26 -2.86 -9.80
N ASP A 381 -21.62 -3.51 -10.91
CA ASP A 381 -21.49 -3.02 -12.29
C ASP A 381 -22.32 -1.75 -12.56
N TYR A 382 -23.26 -1.39 -11.68
CA TYR A 382 -24.15 -0.24 -11.83
C TYR A 382 -23.88 0.89 -10.83
N SER A 383 -22.90 0.72 -9.95
CA SER A 383 -22.56 1.74 -8.98
C SER A 383 -21.97 2.99 -9.65
N TYR A 384 -22.14 4.14 -9.00
CA TYR A 384 -21.46 5.37 -9.38
C TYR A 384 -20.54 5.76 -8.23
N THR A 385 -19.25 5.80 -8.52
CA THR A 385 -18.19 5.87 -7.52
C THR A 385 -17.33 7.12 -7.70
N PRO A 386 -16.55 7.52 -6.68
CA PRO A 386 -15.55 8.58 -6.82
C PRO A 386 -14.62 8.39 -8.02
N TYR A 387 -14.22 7.15 -8.32
CA TYR A 387 -13.42 6.84 -9.50
C TYR A 387 -14.16 7.16 -10.80
N ASN A 388 -15.43 6.75 -10.93
CA ASN A 388 -16.21 7.08 -12.11
C ASN A 388 -16.35 8.59 -12.29
N GLU A 389 -16.57 9.33 -11.19
CA GLU A 389 -16.63 10.80 -11.23
C GLU A 389 -15.32 11.40 -11.73
N MET A 390 -14.18 10.91 -11.25
CA MET A 390 -12.86 11.35 -11.72
C MET A 390 -12.68 11.06 -13.22
N VAL A 391 -12.97 9.85 -13.68
CA VAL A 391 -12.78 9.45 -15.09
C VAL A 391 -13.72 10.21 -16.03
N ASN A 392 -14.99 10.38 -15.64
CA ASN A 392 -15.98 11.07 -16.45
C ASN A 392 -15.73 12.59 -16.56
N ASN A 393 -14.98 13.16 -15.61
CA ASN A 393 -14.55 14.56 -15.64
C ASN A 393 -13.26 14.80 -16.42
N LEU A 394 -12.64 13.77 -17.02
CA LEU A 394 -11.43 13.93 -17.80
C LEU A 394 -11.65 14.75 -19.10
N PRO A 395 -10.61 15.47 -19.58
CA PRO A 395 -10.73 16.26 -20.80
C PRO A 395 -11.09 15.41 -22.02
N ILE A 396 -12.28 15.66 -22.57
CA ILE A 396 -12.84 14.94 -23.72
C ILE A 396 -11.90 14.99 -24.94
N GLU A 397 -11.17 16.08 -25.12
CA GLU A 397 -10.24 16.26 -26.24
C GLU A 397 -9.08 15.27 -26.24
N LYS A 398 -8.63 14.83 -25.06
CA LYS A 398 -7.45 13.97 -24.89
C LYS A 398 -7.83 12.49 -24.73
N PHE A 399 -8.91 12.22 -24.00
CA PHE A 399 -9.29 10.86 -23.61
C PHE A 399 -10.56 10.35 -24.30
N GLY A 400 -11.32 11.23 -24.95
CA GLY A 400 -12.62 10.93 -25.52
C GLY A 400 -13.74 11.13 -24.50
N LYS A 401 -14.98 10.86 -24.93
CA LYS A 401 -16.14 10.93 -24.03
C LYS A 401 -16.22 9.62 -23.25
N HIS A 402 -16.11 9.73 -21.93
CA HIS A 402 -16.31 8.63 -20.99
C HIS A 402 -17.71 8.71 -20.38
N ASN A 403 -18.32 7.55 -20.20
CA ASN A 403 -19.52 7.35 -19.40
C ASN A 403 -19.27 6.09 -18.56
N GLU A 404 -18.18 6.09 -17.80
CA GLU A 404 -17.82 4.97 -16.94
C GLU A 404 -18.83 4.85 -15.81
N VAL A 405 -19.25 3.62 -15.56
CA VAL A 405 -20.12 3.18 -14.47
C VAL A 405 -19.61 1.86 -13.94
N GLY A 406 -20.00 1.52 -12.73
CA GLY A 406 -19.54 0.33 -12.03
C GLY A 406 -18.34 0.61 -11.13
N GLY A 407 -18.18 -0.26 -10.14
CA GLY A 407 -17.11 -0.16 -9.15
C GLY A 407 -15.73 -0.46 -9.73
N LYS A 408 -14.69 0.02 -9.04
CA LYS A 408 -13.30 -0.30 -9.35
C LYS A 408 -12.85 -1.48 -8.50
N VAL A 409 -12.63 -2.63 -9.12
CA VAL A 409 -12.09 -3.81 -8.43
C VAL A 409 -10.57 -3.64 -8.29
N ASP A 410 -10.09 -3.61 -7.04
CA ASP A 410 -8.68 -3.41 -6.72
C ASP A 410 -8.28 -4.17 -5.43
N ASP A 411 -7.00 -4.15 -5.11
CA ASP A 411 -6.54 -4.45 -3.75
C ASP A 411 -7.13 -3.43 -2.77
N MET A 412 -7.61 -3.89 -1.62
CA MET A 412 -8.27 -3.04 -0.64
C MET A 412 -7.62 -3.21 0.71
N SER A 413 -7.17 -2.11 1.29
CA SER A 413 -6.58 -2.07 2.63
C SER A 413 -7.21 -0.95 3.43
N ILE A 414 -7.64 -1.27 4.66
CA ILE A 414 -8.20 -0.29 5.59
C ILE A 414 -7.73 -0.53 7.02
N VAL A 415 -7.32 0.56 7.66
CA VAL A 415 -7.00 0.63 9.08
C VAL A 415 -7.95 1.63 9.74
N VAL A 416 -8.57 1.22 10.85
CA VAL A 416 -9.39 2.09 11.69
C VAL A 416 -8.81 2.09 13.09
N ALA A 417 -8.53 3.27 13.63
CA ALA A 417 -7.95 3.42 14.95
C ALA A 417 -8.70 4.46 15.78
N LYS A 418 -8.90 4.15 17.05
CA LYS A 418 -9.38 5.06 18.06
C LYS A 418 -8.22 5.59 18.89
N VAL A 419 -8.18 6.90 19.07
CA VAL A 419 -7.23 7.57 19.95
C VAL A 419 -7.69 7.41 21.40
N VAL A 420 -6.87 6.76 22.21
CA VAL A 420 -7.13 6.58 23.65
C VAL A 420 -5.98 7.17 24.46
N ALA A 421 -6.31 7.82 25.58
CA ALA A 421 -5.30 8.31 26.52
C ALA A 421 -4.48 7.15 27.10
N LYS A 422 -3.20 7.38 27.36
CA LYS A 422 -2.32 6.40 28.00
C LYS A 422 -2.43 6.41 29.51
#